data_AF-A0A3M7BUW5-F1
#
_entry.id   AF-A0A3M7BUW5-F1
#
_cell.length_a   1.000
_cell.length_b   1.000
_cell.length_c   1.000
_cell.angle_alpha   90.00
_cell.angle_beta   90.00
_cell.angle_gamma   90.00
#
_symmetry.space_group_name_H-M   'P 1'
#
loop_
_entity.id
_entity.type
_entity.pdbx_description
1 polymer ?
#
loop_
_entity_poly.entity_id
_entity_poly.type
_entity_poly.pdbx_seq_one_letter_code
_entity_poly.pdbx_strand_id
1 'polypeptide(L)'
;MQGHLARLGSQVGINFAFGGRTGNTRDSHRLVQLAKTKGEGMQTKVIEQLFNAYFEVNEDITDQEVLIQRGIKAGLDEQEVRDWMANGKGGPEVDKEVAMAQQKFVTGVPNFTINGKYEVQGAEEPAAFLQIFGEVKETMEGQNGSKVGGENVC
;
A
#
# COMPACT_ATOMS: atom_id res chain seq x y z
N MET A 1 9.94 19.31 11.38
CA MET A 1 9.21 18.24 10.67
C MET A 1 8.52 17.28 11.64
N GLN A 2 9.22 16.67 12.61
CA GLN A 2 8.63 15.70 13.56
C GLN A 2 7.41 16.23 14.33
N GLY A 3 7.48 17.44 14.90
CA GLY A 3 6.35 18.02 15.63
C GLY A 3 5.10 18.29 14.78
N HIS A 4 5.25 18.50 13.46
CA HIS A 4 4.13 18.65 12.56
C HIS A 4 3.44 17.30 12.30
N LEU A 5 4.22 16.25 12.03
CA LEU A 5 3.70 14.89 11.85
C LEU A 5 3.02 14.35 13.11
N ALA A 6 3.61 14.57 14.30
CA ALA A 6 3.00 14.16 15.56
C ALA A 6 1.61 14.78 15.78
N ARG A 7 1.46 16.08 15.45
CA ARG A 7 0.19 16.79 15.55
C ARG A 7 -0.85 16.27 14.55
N LEU A 8 -0.45 15.98 13.31
CA LEU A 8 -1.36 15.42 12.31
C LEU A 8 -1.76 13.99 12.67
N GLY A 9 -0.80 13.17 13.09
CA GLY A 9 -1.03 11.80 13.52
C GLY A 9 -2.04 11.71 14.66
N SER A 10 -1.91 12.54 15.69
CA SER A 10 -2.83 12.50 16.84
C SER A 10 -4.28 12.85 16.46
N GLN A 11 -4.50 13.65 15.42
CA GLN A 11 -5.85 13.96 14.90
C GLN A 11 -6.50 12.76 14.22
N VAL A 12 -5.70 11.84 13.69
CA VAL A 12 -6.16 10.62 13.00
C VAL A 12 -5.89 9.34 13.80
N GLY A 13 -5.51 9.47 15.08
CA GLY A 13 -5.29 8.34 15.99
C GLY A 13 -3.94 7.63 15.87
N ILE A 14 -2.95 8.22 15.20
CA ILE A 14 -1.59 7.67 15.04
C ILE A 14 -0.63 8.34 16.02
N ASN A 15 -0.03 7.57 16.93
CA ASN A 15 0.92 8.09 17.91
C ASN A 15 2.36 7.98 17.40
N PHE A 16 2.74 8.90 16.51
CA PHE A 16 4.07 8.87 15.89
C PHE A 16 5.20 8.91 16.92
N ALA A 17 6.07 7.92 16.84
CA ALA A 17 7.35 7.82 17.50
C ALA A 17 8.48 7.94 16.46
N PHE A 18 9.56 8.63 16.82
CA PHE A 18 10.63 9.03 15.89
C PHE A 18 11.98 8.37 16.19
N GLY A 19 11.96 7.28 16.97
CA GLY A 19 13.16 6.52 17.36
C GLY A 19 13.39 5.25 16.52
N GLY A 20 12.47 4.91 15.62
CA GLY A 20 12.59 3.75 14.73
C GLY A 20 13.79 3.86 13.80
N ARG A 21 14.36 2.72 13.41
CA ARG A 21 15.49 2.68 12.48
C ARG A 21 14.99 2.71 11.03
N THR A 22 15.42 3.70 10.27
CA THR A 22 15.19 3.76 8.82
C THR A 22 16.31 3.03 8.08
N GLY A 23 15.95 2.18 7.12
CA GLY A 23 16.91 1.52 6.24
C GLY A 23 16.25 0.90 5.02
N ASN A 24 16.84 -0.16 4.46
CA ASN A 24 16.30 -0.80 3.27
C ASN A 24 15.04 -1.60 3.60
N THR A 25 13.90 -1.19 3.03
CA THR A 25 12.58 -1.81 3.26
C THR A 25 12.21 -2.87 2.21
N ARG A 26 13.14 -3.28 1.32
CA ARG A 26 12.87 -4.27 0.28
C ARG A 26 12.34 -5.58 0.87
N ASP A 27 12.89 -6.02 2.00
CA ASP A 27 12.43 -7.22 2.69
C ASP A 27 11.08 -7.03 3.37
N SER A 28 10.79 -5.83 3.88
CA SER A 28 9.44 -5.47 4.35
C SER A 28 8.42 -5.55 3.20
N HIS A 29 8.79 -5.09 2.00
CA HIS A 29 7.95 -5.23 0.80
C HIS A 29 7.81 -6.68 0.33
N ARG A 30 8.85 -7.51 0.47
CA ARG A 30 8.76 -8.95 0.19
C ARG A 30 7.77 -9.64 1.12
N LEU A 31 7.71 -9.27 2.40
CA LEU A 31 6.69 -9.79 3.32
C LEU A 31 5.27 -9.38 2.87
N VAL A 32 5.10 -8.16 2.38
CA VAL A 32 3.83 -7.69 1.79
C VAL A 32 3.47 -8.50 0.53
N GLN A 33 4.44 -8.92 -0.28
CA GLN A 33 4.20 -9.82 -1.42
C GLN A 33 3.68 -11.19 -0.97
N LEU A 34 4.25 -11.78 0.09
CA LEU A 34 3.69 -13.00 0.68
C LEU A 34 2.23 -12.80 1.07
N ALA A 35 1.93 -11.69 1.75
CA ALA A 35 0.58 -11.36 2.19
C ALA A 35 -0.43 -11.28 1.03
N LYS A 36 -0.03 -10.74 -0.13
CA LYS A 36 -0.88 -10.70 -1.35
C LYS A 36 -1.31 -12.08 -1.82
N THR A 37 -0.52 -13.13 -1.56
CA THR A 37 -0.86 -14.51 -1.97
C THR A 37 -1.92 -15.18 -1.06
N LYS A 38 -2.30 -14.55 0.05
CA LYS A 38 -3.14 -15.14 1.10
C LYS A 38 -4.60 -14.69 1.09
N GLY A 39 -5.01 -13.98 0.03
CA GLY A 39 -6.37 -13.50 -0.15
C GLY A 39 -6.57 -12.06 0.30
N GLU A 40 -7.81 -11.60 0.16
CA GLU A 40 -8.18 -10.20 0.38
C GLU A 40 -7.92 -9.76 1.83
N GLY A 41 -7.41 -8.53 1.99
CA GLY A 41 -7.18 -7.92 3.29
C GLY A 41 -5.93 -8.38 4.04
N MET A 42 -5.29 -9.50 3.68
CA MET A 42 -4.06 -9.93 4.34
C MET A 42 -2.90 -8.94 4.11
N GLN A 43 -2.83 -8.36 2.90
CA GLN A 43 -1.88 -7.29 2.60
C GLN A 43 -2.05 -6.09 3.55
N THR A 44 -3.29 -5.69 3.82
CA THR A 44 -3.62 -4.60 4.74
C THR A 44 -3.18 -4.92 6.16
N LYS A 45 -3.47 -6.12 6.66
CA LYS A 45 -3.06 -6.53 8.01
C LYS A 45 -1.54 -6.48 8.19
N VAL A 46 -0.79 -6.95 7.19
CA VAL A 46 0.67 -6.94 7.23
C VAL A 46 1.23 -5.53 7.17
N ILE A 47 0.72 -4.68 6.27
CA ILE A 47 1.22 -3.29 6.18
C ILE A 47 0.90 -2.50 7.45
N GLU A 48 -0.27 -2.72 8.07
CA GLU A 48 -0.63 -2.12 9.36
C GLU A 48 0.33 -2.54 10.47
N GLN A 49 0.73 -3.83 10.52
CA GLN A 49 1.73 -4.28 11.49
C GLN A 49 3.10 -3.64 11.27
N LEU A 50 3.51 -3.46 10.01
CA LEU A 50 4.78 -2.79 9.67
C LEU A 50 4.75 -1.30 9.99
N PHE A 51 3.64 -0.61 9.69
CA PHE A 51 3.44 0.79 10.06
C PHE A 51 3.44 0.97 11.57
N ASN A 52 2.73 0.13 12.32
CA ASN A 52 2.76 0.18 13.77
C ASN A 52 4.18 -0.05 14.32
N ALA A 53 4.89 -1.06 13.80
CA ALA A 53 6.27 -1.36 14.21
C ALA A 53 7.19 -0.14 14.06
N TYR A 54 7.16 0.50 12.89
CA TYR A 54 8.03 1.61 12.57
C TYR A 54 7.59 2.93 13.19
N PHE A 55 6.33 3.30 12.98
CA PHE A 55 5.81 4.63 13.30
C PHE A 55 5.37 4.79 14.75
N GLU A 56 5.10 3.72 15.51
CA GLU A 56 4.60 3.86 16.88
C GLU A 56 5.47 3.14 17.91
N VAL A 57 6.05 1.99 17.55
CA VAL A 57 6.82 1.15 18.50
C VAL A 57 8.33 1.34 18.39
N ASN A 58 8.83 2.04 17.36
CA ASN A 58 10.26 2.24 17.07
C ASN A 58 11.05 0.95 16.83
N GLU A 59 10.42 -0.09 16.28
CA GLU A 59 11.11 -1.30 15.87
C GLU A 59 11.88 -1.12 14.56
N ASP A 60 12.87 -1.99 14.34
CA ASP A 60 13.67 -2.04 13.12
C ASP A 60 12.98 -2.90 12.06
N ILE A 61 12.29 -2.27 11.10
CA ILE A 61 11.63 -2.97 9.99
C ILE A 61 12.61 -3.47 8.91
N THR A 62 13.93 -3.32 9.14
CA THR A 62 14.98 -3.93 8.33
C THR A 62 15.51 -5.23 8.93
N ASP A 63 15.16 -5.52 10.19
CA ASP A 63 15.52 -6.75 10.86
C ASP A 63 14.59 -7.90 10.46
N GLN A 64 15.18 -9.02 10.07
CA GLN A 64 14.41 -10.16 9.55
C GLN A 64 13.52 -10.81 10.62
N GLU A 65 13.99 -10.88 11.87
CA GLU A 65 13.18 -11.48 12.95
C GLU A 65 12.01 -10.57 13.32
N VAL A 66 12.21 -9.24 13.34
CA VAL A 66 11.09 -8.27 13.49
C VAL A 66 10.04 -8.49 12.40
N LEU A 67 10.47 -8.62 11.14
CA LEU A 67 9.54 -8.88 10.02
C LEU A 67 8.79 -10.21 10.17
N ILE A 68 9.46 -11.27 10.61
CA ILE A 68 8.82 -12.56 10.88
C ILE A 68 7.76 -12.42 11.97
N GLN A 69 8.10 -11.81 13.11
CA GLN A 69 7.16 -11.62 14.22
C GLN A 69 5.96 -10.76 13.82
N ARG A 70 6.18 -9.69 13.03
CA ARG A 70 5.11 -8.82 12.53
C ARG A 70 4.22 -9.53 11.51
N GLY A 71 4.78 -10.38 10.65
CA GLY A 71 4.02 -11.25 9.74
C GLY A 71 3.11 -12.23 10.49
N ILE A 72 3.65 -12.91 11.51
CA ILE A 72 2.87 -13.83 12.37
C ILE A 72 1.75 -13.08 13.10
N LYS A 73 2.07 -11.92 13.68
CA LYS A 73 1.09 -11.07 14.37
C LYS A 73 -0.04 -10.57 13.44
N ALA A 74 0.24 -10.40 12.15
CA ALA A 74 -0.77 -10.08 11.14
C ALA A 74 -1.67 -11.29 10.77
N GLY A 75 -1.28 -12.51 11.17
CA GLY A 75 -2.00 -13.76 10.93
C GLY A 75 -1.41 -14.64 9.81
N LEU A 76 -0.16 -14.42 9.40
CA LEU A 76 0.55 -15.33 8.49
C LEU A 76 1.07 -16.55 9.25
N ASP A 77 1.22 -17.68 8.54
CA ASP A 77 1.84 -18.89 9.09
C ASP A 77 3.34 -18.67 9.35
N GLU A 78 3.82 -19.06 10.53
CA GLU A 78 5.21 -18.85 10.93
C GLU A 78 6.20 -19.55 10.01
N GLN A 79 5.96 -20.82 9.69
CA GLN A 79 6.88 -21.61 8.89
C GLN A 79 7.00 -21.04 7.48
N GLU A 80 5.87 -20.59 6.93
CA GLU A 80 5.82 -19.96 5.63
C GLU A 80 6.55 -18.61 5.59
N VAL A 81 6.35 -17.75 6.59
CA VAL A 81 7.05 -16.46 6.65
C VAL A 81 8.56 -16.68 6.76
N ARG A 82 9.00 -17.59 7.63
CA ARG A 82 10.43 -17.92 7.78
C ARG A 82 11.04 -18.43 6.48
N ASP A 83 10.37 -19.36 5.81
CA ASP A 83 10.81 -19.89 4.52
C ASP A 83 10.85 -18.81 3.44
N TRP A 84 9.85 -17.94 3.39
CA TRP A 84 9.77 -16.84 2.43
C TRP A 84 10.93 -15.85 2.59
N MET A 85 11.24 -15.49 3.84
CA MET A 85 12.33 -14.56 4.15
C MET A 85 13.68 -15.18 3.85
N ALA A 86 13.93 -16.41 4.32
CA ALA A 86 15.20 -17.12 4.16
C ALA A 86 15.56 -17.38 2.68
N ASN A 87 14.57 -17.68 1.83
CA ASN A 87 14.80 -18.05 0.44
C ASN A 87 14.72 -16.88 -0.55
N GLY A 88 14.67 -15.63 -0.10
CA GLY A 88 14.67 -14.50 -1.04
C GLY A 88 13.36 -14.31 -1.83
N LYS A 89 12.27 -15.03 -1.48
CA LYS A 89 11.01 -15.04 -2.24
C LYS A 89 10.35 -13.65 -2.27
N GLY A 90 9.60 -13.35 -3.34
CA GLY A 90 8.95 -12.05 -3.54
C GLY A 90 9.88 -10.95 -4.08
N GLY A 91 11.19 -11.19 -4.15
CA GLY A 91 12.17 -10.21 -4.63
C GLY A 91 11.89 -9.73 -6.07
N PRO A 92 11.76 -10.64 -7.05
CA PRO A 92 11.48 -10.25 -8.43
C PRO A 92 10.17 -9.47 -8.59
N GLU A 93 9.13 -9.80 -7.81
CA GLU A 93 7.85 -9.11 -7.82
C GLU A 93 7.99 -7.67 -7.28
N VAL A 94 8.75 -7.47 -6.20
CA VAL A 94 9.06 -6.13 -5.68
C VAL A 94 9.83 -5.32 -6.70
N ASP A 95 10.87 -5.90 -7.30
CA ASP A 95 11.71 -5.19 -8.28
C ASP A 95 10.89 -4.78 -9.52
N LYS A 96 9.97 -5.65 -9.95
CA LYS A 96 9.03 -5.37 -11.04
C LYS A 96 8.07 -4.23 -10.71
N GLU A 97 7.49 -4.21 -9.50
CA GLU A 97 6.59 -3.14 -9.07
C GLU A 97 7.31 -1.79 -8.99
N VAL A 98 8.55 -1.77 -8.49
CA VAL A 98 9.40 -0.56 -8.46
C VAL A 98 9.68 -0.07 -9.89
N ALA A 99 10.06 -0.97 -10.80
CA ALA A 99 10.31 -0.60 -12.19
C ALA A 99 9.05 -0.04 -12.88
N MET A 100 7.87 -0.61 -12.60
CA MET A 100 6.59 -0.09 -13.11
C MET A 100 6.27 1.30 -12.56
N ALA A 101 6.52 1.56 -11.28
CA ALA A 101 6.32 2.88 -10.69
C ALA A 101 7.25 3.93 -11.31
N GLN A 102 8.52 3.57 -11.55
CA GLN A 102 9.49 4.43 -12.23
C GLN A 102 9.10 4.73 -13.68
N GLN A 103 8.60 3.73 -14.43
CA GLN A 103 8.09 3.92 -15.79
C GLN A 103 6.89 4.87 -15.85
N LYS A 104 6.12 4.96 -14.76
CA LYS A 104 5.03 5.92 -14.57
C LYS A 104 5.48 7.25 -13.98
N PHE A 105 6.79 7.50 -13.91
CA PHE A 105 7.38 8.73 -13.35
C PHE A 105 6.98 9.02 -11.90
N VAL A 106 6.64 8.00 -11.12
CA VAL A 106 6.35 8.17 -9.69
C VAL A 106 7.67 8.42 -8.94
N THR A 107 7.81 9.62 -8.39
CA THR A 107 9.03 10.06 -7.66
C THR A 107 8.83 10.13 -6.14
N GLY A 108 7.60 9.95 -5.65
CA GLY A 108 7.27 10.02 -4.24
C GLY A 108 6.04 9.20 -3.88
N VAL A 109 5.94 8.82 -2.60
CA VAL A 109 4.81 8.07 -2.01
C VAL A 109 4.18 8.89 -0.86
N PRO A 110 2.88 8.71 -0.58
CA PRO A 110 1.93 7.85 -1.30
C PRO A 110 1.55 8.41 -2.69
N ASN A 111 1.23 7.52 -3.62
CA ASN A 111 0.77 7.84 -4.98
C ASN A 111 -0.38 6.90 -5.32
N PHE A 112 -1.49 7.45 -5.81
CA PHE A 112 -2.68 6.70 -6.16
C PHE A 112 -3.03 6.93 -7.63
N THR A 113 -3.23 5.84 -8.37
CA THR A 113 -3.82 5.88 -9.71
C THR A 113 -5.26 5.36 -9.63
N ILE A 114 -6.25 6.19 -9.92
CA ILE A 114 -7.66 5.84 -9.87
C ILE A 114 -8.17 5.66 -11.30
N ASN A 115 -8.68 4.46 -11.60
CA ASN A 115 -9.20 4.04 -12.90
C ASN A 115 -8.25 4.30 -14.09
N GLY A 116 -6.93 4.25 -13.85
CA GLY A 116 -5.91 4.48 -14.88
C GLY A 116 -5.87 5.90 -15.47
N LYS A 117 -6.65 6.84 -14.93
CA LYS A 117 -6.86 8.18 -15.49
C LYS A 117 -6.49 9.29 -14.52
N TYR A 118 -6.85 9.14 -13.25
CA TYR A 118 -6.61 10.15 -12.23
C TYR A 118 -5.39 9.77 -11.41
N GLU A 119 -4.49 10.73 -11.19
CA GLU A 119 -3.33 10.57 -10.32
C GLU A 119 -3.46 11.51 -9.12
N VAL A 120 -3.29 10.96 -7.92
CA VAL A 120 -3.24 11.71 -6.67
C VAL A 120 -1.87 11.48 -6.04
N GLN A 121 -1.12 12.55 -5.84
CA GLN A 121 0.24 12.50 -5.30
C GLN A 121 0.25 13.07 -3.88
N GLY A 122 0.82 12.33 -2.94
CA GLY A 122 0.89 12.73 -1.54
C GLY A 122 -0.33 12.34 -0.71
N ALA A 123 -0.25 12.65 0.57
CA ALA A 123 -1.33 12.42 1.53
C ALA A 123 -2.37 13.54 1.42
N GLU A 124 -3.20 13.47 0.40
CA GLU A 124 -4.29 14.42 0.15
C GLU A 124 -5.48 14.22 1.11
N GLU A 125 -6.28 15.28 1.27
CA GLU A 125 -7.48 15.26 2.11
C GLU A 125 -8.54 14.29 1.57
N PRO A 126 -9.33 13.62 2.44
CA PRO A 126 -10.40 12.71 2.00
C PRO A 126 -11.39 13.33 1.00
N ALA A 127 -11.61 14.64 1.08
CA ALA A 127 -12.47 15.38 0.16
C ALA A 127 -12.00 15.31 -1.30
N ALA A 128 -10.69 15.31 -1.55
CA ALA A 128 -10.13 15.20 -2.90
C ALA A 128 -10.45 13.83 -3.51
N PHE A 129 -10.32 12.76 -2.72
CA PHE A 129 -10.70 11.41 -3.14
C PHE A 129 -12.20 11.30 -3.42
N LEU A 130 -13.06 11.87 -2.55
CA LEU A 130 -14.51 11.88 -2.76
C LEU A 130 -14.91 12.55 -4.07
N GLN A 131 -14.29 13.69 -4.41
CA GLN A 131 -14.53 14.36 -5.68
C GLN A 131 -14.16 13.46 -6.87
N ILE A 132 -12.96 12.86 -6.85
CA ILE A 132 -12.51 11.98 -7.95
C ILE A 132 -13.43 10.76 -8.08
N PHE A 133 -13.84 10.15 -6.97
CA PHE A 133 -14.77 9.02 -7.02
C PHE A 133 -16.15 9.42 -7.57
N GLY A 134 -16.61 10.63 -7.29
CA GLY A 134 -17.82 11.20 -7.91
C GLY A 134 -17.69 11.28 -9.43
N GLU A 135 -16.60 11.88 -9.93
CA GLU A 135 -16.35 12.01 -11.38
C GLU A 135 -16.19 10.65 -12.07
N VAL A 136 -15.51 9.70 -11.44
CA VAL A 136 -15.36 8.33 -11.95
C VAL A 136 -16.72 7.64 -12.06
N LYS A 137 -17.58 7.80 -11.05
CA LYS A 137 -18.93 7.24 -11.07
C LYS A 137 -19.76 7.81 -12.23
N GLU A 138 -19.78 9.14 -12.38
CA GLU A 138 -20.54 9.80 -13.44
C GLU A 138 -20.05 9.41 -14.84
N THR A 139 -18.74 9.33 -15.05
CA THR A 139 -18.16 8.92 -16.33
C THR A 139 -18.45 7.46 -16.69
N MET A 140 -18.49 6.55 -15.70
CA MET A 140 -18.89 5.16 -15.92
C MET A 140 -20.39 5.01 -16.21
N GLU A 141 -21.25 5.81 -15.55
CA GLU A 141 -22.70 5.83 -15.81
C GLU A 141 -23.02 6.39 -17.21
N GLY A 142 -22.32 7.44 -17.66
CA GLY A 142 -22.47 8.01 -19.00
C GLY A 142 -22.01 7.08 -20.13
N GLN A 143 -21.01 6.23 -19.88
CA GLN A 143 -20.53 5.22 -20.85
C GLN A 143 -21.48 4.01 -20.96
N ASN A 144 -22.18 3.64 -19.89
CA ASN A 144 -23.24 2.62 -19.92
C ASN A 144 -24.53 3.12 -20.60
N GLY A 145 -24.78 4.43 -20.63
CA GLY A 145 -25.94 5.03 -21.31
C GLY A 145 -25.81 5.13 -22.84
N SER A 146 -24.61 5.00 -23.41
CA SER A 146 -24.37 5.14 -24.87
C SER A 146 -24.45 3.83 -25.66
N LYS A 147 -24.85 2.71 -25.07
CA LYS A 147 -25.00 1.41 -25.78
C LYS A 147 -26.43 0.96 -26.09
N VAL A 148 -27.42 1.84 -26.04
CA VAL A 148 -28.77 1.54 -26.55
C VAL A 148 -29.12 2.53 -27.65
N GLY A 149 -28.56 2.29 -28.84
CA GLY A 149 -28.72 3.17 -30.00
C GLY A 149 -28.53 2.42 -31.32
N GLY A 150 -29.39 1.42 -31.55
CA GLY A 150 -29.88 0.98 -32.86
C GLY A 150 -28.88 0.60 -33.96
N GLU A 151 -28.80 -0.70 -34.26
CA GLU A 151 -28.68 -1.17 -35.64
C GLU A 151 -29.67 -2.33 -35.85
N ASN A 152 -30.81 -2.01 -36.46
CA ASN A 152 -31.55 -2.99 -37.24
C ASN A 152 -30.65 -3.37 -38.42
N VAL A 153 -30.17 -4.61 -38.42
CA VAL A 153 -29.60 -5.24 -39.61
C VAL A 153 -30.60 -6.30 -40.05
N CYS A 154 -31.03 -6.20 -41.32
CA CYS A 154 -31.89 -7.17 -42.01
C CYS A 154 -31.29 -8.58 -42.00
#